data_AF-A0AAW7BP35-F1
#
_entry.id   AF-A0AAW7BP35-F1
#
_cell.length_a   1.000
_cell.length_b   1.000
_cell.length_c   1.000
_cell.angle_alpha   90.00
_cell.angle_beta   90.00
_cell.angle_gamma   90.00
#
_symmetry.space_group_name_H-M   'P 1'
#
loop_
_entity.id
_entity.type
_entity.pdbx_description
1 polymer ?
#
loop_
_entity_poly.entity_id
_entity_poly.type
_entity_poly.pdbx_seq_one_letter_code
_entity_poly.pdbx_strand_id
1 'polypeptide(L)'
;MDVLGNLFSAVKLLRAGLDFVLERRDSFRQEAARVIAAFKAHDLSPNVAADLMVEGLIEDPSVLERPKDLKPHLRKITPWAAELLQLDPAWFKGRTSKAHKDIGDLQEFLLSRTFEESATERFDIYVFKTDDSPIHQSKGDFCVILEECFTHLDDQQFDGIYRYYYLTQGAHFEHYNCLLQLMGISAVAHLHSIPIWGRVMSADRLSKLDQHAGLIPDMLQGQTGKSWYVEDAIWTSLGAPADWVLQRRQDLDDYLRRIGRKDVLESLVKSRPRLEGD
;
A
#
# COMPACT_ATOMS: atom_id res chain seq x y z
N MET A 1 -25.61 10.17 -58.28
CA MET A 1 -24.33 10.43 -57.60
C MET A 1 -24.53 10.29 -56.09
N ASP A 2 -24.62 9.07 -55.56
CA ASP A 2 -24.72 8.87 -54.08
C ASP A 2 -24.31 7.47 -53.58
N VAL A 3 -23.60 6.70 -54.42
CA VAL A 3 -23.17 5.33 -54.07
C VAL A 3 -21.81 5.36 -53.38
N LEU A 4 -20.92 6.27 -53.79
CA LEU A 4 -19.57 6.41 -53.25
C LEU A 4 -19.57 6.98 -51.81
N GLY A 5 -20.45 7.94 -51.50
CA GLY A 5 -20.56 8.52 -50.15
C GLY A 5 -21.02 7.51 -49.08
N ASN A 6 -21.95 6.62 -49.44
CA ASN A 6 -22.44 5.56 -48.56
C ASN A 6 -21.40 4.45 -48.33
N LEU A 7 -20.58 4.12 -49.34
CA LEU A 7 -19.48 3.15 -49.21
C LEU A 7 -18.38 3.63 -48.25
N PHE A 8 -17.99 4.91 -48.32
CA PHE A 8 -16.99 5.48 -47.41
C PHE A 8 -17.50 5.58 -45.96
N SER A 9 -18.79 5.82 -45.76
CA SER A 9 -19.42 5.84 -44.42
C SER A 9 -19.49 4.43 -43.81
N ALA A 10 -19.87 3.42 -44.59
CA ALA A 10 -19.93 2.02 -44.16
C ALA A 10 -18.54 1.46 -43.80
N VAL A 11 -17.50 1.78 -44.58
CA VAL A 11 -16.12 1.34 -44.30
C VAL A 11 -15.58 2.00 -43.03
N LYS A 12 -15.90 3.28 -42.77
CA LYS A 12 -15.51 3.95 -41.51
C LYS A 12 -16.20 3.35 -40.29
N LEU A 13 -17.49 3.01 -40.39
CA LEU A 13 -18.24 2.34 -39.32
C LEU A 13 -17.72 0.92 -39.04
N LEU A 14 -17.37 0.16 -40.09
CA LEU A 14 -16.77 -1.16 -39.94
C LEU A 14 -15.38 -1.10 -39.29
N ARG A 15 -14.56 -0.12 -39.68
CA ARG A 15 -13.23 0.09 -39.08
C ARG A 15 -13.34 0.53 -37.62
N ALA A 16 -14.22 1.48 -37.31
CA ALA A 16 -14.50 1.87 -35.92
C ALA A 16 -15.05 0.71 -35.08
N GLY A 17 -15.88 -0.16 -35.67
CA GLY A 17 -16.35 -1.38 -35.02
C GLY A 17 -15.26 -2.41 -34.77
N LEU A 18 -14.34 -2.58 -35.72
CA LEU A 18 -13.16 -3.46 -35.58
C LEU A 18 -12.18 -2.93 -34.53
N ASP A 19 -11.83 -1.64 -34.61
CA ASP A 19 -10.92 -0.98 -33.65
C ASP A 19 -11.52 -1.06 -32.24
N PHE A 20 -12.83 -0.81 -32.08
CA PHE A 20 -13.54 -0.96 -30.80
C PHE A 20 -13.53 -2.40 -30.27
N VAL A 21 -13.65 -3.40 -31.14
CA VAL A 21 -13.59 -4.83 -30.75
C VAL A 21 -12.17 -5.23 -30.35
N LEU A 22 -11.16 -4.75 -31.07
CA LEU A 22 -9.74 -5.00 -30.76
C LEU A 22 -9.34 -4.32 -29.45
N GLU A 23 -9.66 -3.04 -29.28
CA GLU A 23 -9.44 -2.28 -28.05
C GLU A 23 -10.15 -2.91 -26.84
N ARG A 24 -11.41 -3.35 -27.00
CA ARG A 24 -12.11 -4.08 -25.94
C ARG A 24 -11.45 -5.41 -25.62
N ARG A 25 -11.05 -6.16 -26.64
CA ARG A 25 -10.42 -7.47 -26.46
C ARG A 25 -9.10 -7.33 -25.70
N ASP A 26 -8.32 -6.31 -26.00
CA ASP A 26 -7.08 -6.02 -25.30
C ASP A 26 -7.33 -5.48 -23.89
N SER A 27 -8.34 -4.63 -23.68
CA SER A 27 -8.74 -4.13 -22.36
C SER A 27 -9.17 -5.26 -21.41
N PHE A 28 -10.03 -6.19 -21.86
CA PHE A 28 -10.44 -7.33 -21.02
C PHE A 28 -9.28 -8.26 -20.70
N ARG A 29 -8.36 -8.46 -21.65
CA ARG A 29 -7.17 -9.29 -21.43
C ARG A 29 -6.24 -8.64 -20.41
N GLN A 30 -6.09 -7.31 -20.46
CA GLN A 30 -5.31 -6.55 -19.48
C GLN A 30 -5.95 -6.58 -18.10
N GLU A 31 -7.28 -6.41 -18.01
CA GLU A 31 -8.01 -6.49 -16.74
C GLU A 31 -7.85 -7.88 -16.10
N ALA A 32 -8.06 -8.94 -16.87
CA ALA A 32 -7.82 -10.30 -16.41
C ALA A 32 -6.37 -10.54 -15.98
N ALA A 33 -5.39 -10.05 -16.74
CA ALA A 33 -3.99 -10.17 -16.36
C ALA A 33 -3.67 -9.43 -15.04
N ARG A 34 -4.28 -8.27 -14.79
CA ARG A 34 -4.11 -7.52 -13.54
C ARG A 34 -4.77 -8.20 -12.34
N VAL A 35 -5.93 -8.83 -12.52
CA VAL A 35 -6.56 -9.66 -11.47
C VAL A 35 -5.65 -10.81 -11.06
N ILE A 36 -5.14 -11.55 -12.04
CA ILE A 36 -4.23 -12.68 -11.79
C ILE A 36 -2.93 -12.20 -11.14
N ALA A 37 -2.38 -11.08 -11.62
CA ALA A 37 -1.18 -10.49 -11.03
C ALA A 37 -1.41 -10.04 -9.58
N ALA A 38 -2.57 -9.47 -9.27
CA ALA A 38 -2.92 -9.06 -7.90
C ALA A 38 -2.98 -10.27 -6.96
N PHE A 39 -3.66 -11.36 -7.36
CA PHE A 39 -3.69 -12.58 -6.55
C PHE A 39 -2.29 -13.15 -6.34
N LYS A 40 -1.50 -13.25 -7.42
CA LYS A 40 -0.14 -13.76 -7.33
C LYS A 40 0.76 -12.91 -6.41
N ALA A 41 0.69 -11.59 -6.50
CA ALA A 41 1.49 -10.70 -5.67
C ALA A 41 1.14 -10.83 -4.18
N HIS A 42 -0.14 -11.04 -3.87
CA HIS A 42 -0.63 -11.28 -2.51
C HIS A 42 -0.56 -12.77 -2.10
N ASP A 43 0.22 -13.58 -2.83
CA ASP A 43 0.40 -15.01 -2.62
C ASP A 43 -0.90 -15.86 -2.61
N LEU A 44 -2.00 -15.32 -3.14
CA LEU A 44 -3.27 -16.01 -3.27
C LEU A 44 -3.23 -16.99 -4.44
N SER A 45 -3.06 -18.27 -4.14
CA SER A 45 -3.20 -19.33 -5.13
C SER A 45 -4.64 -19.36 -5.71
N PRO A 46 -4.85 -19.88 -6.92
CA PRO A 46 -6.19 -20.01 -7.51
C PRO A 46 -7.20 -20.71 -6.59
N ASN A 47 -6.79 -21.77 -5.88
CA ASN A 47 -7.66 -22.49 -4.96
C ASN A 47 -8.04 -21.63 -3.76
N VAL A 48 -7.05 -21.02 -3.10
CA VAL A 48 -7.28 -20.13 -1.96
C VAL A 48 -8.18 -18.96 -2.37
N ALA A 49 -7.92 -18.34 -3.52
CA ALA A 49 -8.76 -17.26 -4.03
C ALA A 49 -10.19 -17.72 -4.29
N ALA A 50 -10.41 -18.93 -4.82
CA ALA A 50 -11.74 -19.48 -5.06
C ALA A 50 -12.48 -19.80 -3.75
N ASP A 51 -11.79 -20.35 -2.75
CA ASP A 51 -12.36 -20.68 -1.44
C ASP A 51 -12.81 -19.44 -0.66
N LEU A 52 -12.15 -18.29 -0.88
CA LEU A 52 -12.50 -17.00 -0.29
C LEU A 52 -13.69 -16.31 -0.98
N MET A 53 -14.07 -16.76 -2.18
CA MET A 53 -15.17 -16.16 -2.92
C MET A 53 -16.52 -16.63 -2.38
N VAL A 54 -17.54 -15.79 -2.55
CA VAL A 54 -18.93 -16.21 -2.31
C VAL A 54 -19.25 -17.42 -3.18
N GLU A 55 -19.92 -18.43 -2.61
CA GLU A 55 -20.32 -19.65 -3.31
C GLU A 55 -20.95 -19.33 -4.67
N GLY A 56 -20.46 -20.00 -5.72
CA GLY A 56 -20.95 -19.84 -7.09
C GLY A 56 -20.40 -18.63 -7.87
N LEU A 57 -19.37 -17.94 -7.36
CA LEU A 57 -18.67 -16.92 -8.16
C LEU A 57 -17.87 -17.56 -9.32
N ILE A 58 -17.21 -18.68 -9.02
CA ILE A 58 -16.44 -19.50 -9.96
C ILE A 58 -16.58 -20.97 -9.51
N GLU A 59 -16.81 -21.89 -10.45
CA GLU A 59 -16.93 -23.32 -10.17
C GLU A 59 -15.59 -24.07 -10.33
N ASP A 60 -14.69 -23.55 -11.17
CA ASP A 60 -13.37 -24.13 -11.44
C ASP A 60 -12.27 -23.09 -11.13
N PRO A 61 -11.45 -23.30 -10.08
CA PRO A 61 -10.34 -22.41 -9.73
C PRO A 61 -9.33 -22.20 -10.87
N SER A 62 -9.18 -23.15 -11.80
CA SER A 62 -8.22 -23.05 -12.92
C SER A 62 -8.51 -21.88 -13.87
N VAL A 63 -9.72 -21.33 -13.81
CA VAL A 63 -10.13 -20.08 -14.50
C VAL A 63 -9.27 -18.89 -14.07
N LEU A 64 -8.76 -18.88 -12.83
CA LEU A 64 -7.90 -17.82 -12.29
C LEU A 64 -6.44 -17.91 -12.78
N GLU A 65 -6.05 -18.96 -13.50
CA GLU A 65 -4.67 -19.09 -13.98
C GLU A 65 -4.42 -18.38 -15.31
N ARG A 66 -5.47 -18.20 -16.12
CA ARG A 66 -5.33 -17.79 -17.52
C ARG A 66 -6.28 -16.64 -17.87
N PRO A 67 -5.75 -15.51 -18.38
CA PRO A 67 -6.58 -14.34 -18.71
C PRO A 67 -7.75 -14.61 -19.65
N LYS A 68 -7.59 -15.59 -20.57
CA LYS A 68 -8.63 -15.97 -21.54
C LYS A 68 -9.85 -16.61 -20.87
N ASP A 69 -9.61 -17.40 -19.83
CA ASP A 69 -10.62 -18.21 -19.16
C ASP A 69 -11.34 -17.35 -18.11
N LEU A 70 -10.63 -16.39 -17.52
CA LEU A 70 -11.17 -15.41 -16.56
C LEU A 70 -12.14 -14.39 -17.16
N LYS A 71 -12.01 -14.10 -18.46
CA LYS A 71 -12.76 -13.04 -19.16
C LYS A 71 -14.28 -13.03 -18.91
N PRO A 72 -15.01 -14.17 -18.93
CA PRO A 72 -16.45 -14.20 -18.70
C PRO A 72 -16.86 -13.80 -17.27
N HIS A 73 -15.94 -13.90 -16.31
CA HIS A 73 -16.20 -13.72 -14.88
C HIS A 73 -15.76 -12.34 -14.34
N LEU A 74 -14.99 -11.56 -15.11
CA LEU A 74 -14.41 -10.27 -14.69
C LEU A 74 -15.41 -9.30 -14.09
N ARG A 75 -16.65 -9.26 -14.60
CA ARG A 75 -17.68 -8.35 -14.08
C ARG A 75 -17.97 -8.56 -12.59
N LYS A 76 -17.81 -9.80 -12.10
CA LYS A 76 -18.02 -10.15 -10.69
C LYS A 76 -16.70 -10.23 -9.92
N ILE A 77 -15.65 -10.79 -10.54
CA ILE A 77 -14.36 -10.99 -9.88
C ILE A 77 -13.61 -9.68 -9.65
N THR A 78 -13.61 -8.74 -10.60
CA THR A 78 -12.85 -7.50 -10.46
C THR A 78 -13.32 -6.66 -9.26
N PRO A 79 -14.63 -6.40 -9.06
CA PRO A 79 -15.10 -5.69 -7.86
C PRO A 79 -14.77 -6.44 -6.56
N TRP A 80 -14.96 -7.77 -6.54
CA TRP A 80 -14.64 -8.60 -5.39
C TRP A 80 -13.14 -8.54 -5.04
N ALA A 81 -12.26 -8.67 -6.02
CA ALA A 81 -10.80 -8.60 -5.83
C ALA A 81 -10.37 -7.21 -5.34
N ALA A 82 -10.97 -6.15 -5.90
CA ALA A 82 -10.72 -4.78 -5.47
C ALA A 82 -11.14 -4.55 -4.00
N GLU A 83 -12.25 -5.14 -3.57
CA GLU A 83 -12.72 -5.06 -2.20
C GLU A 83 -11.86 -5.91 -1.24
N LEU A 84 -11.59 -7.17 -1.60
CA LEU A 84 -10.78 -8.09 -0.80
C LEU A 84 -9.39 -7.51 -0.51
N LEU A 85 -8.69 -7.06 -1.56
CA LEU A 85 -7.31 -6.57 -1.49
C LEU A 85 -7.21 -5.06 -1.29
N GLN A 86 -8.35 -4.36 -1.20
CA GLN A 86 -8.45 -2.91 -1.06
C GLN A 86 -7.72 -2.13 -2.17
N LEU A 87 -7.73 -2.67 -3.40
CA LEU A 87 -7.13 -2.05 -4.58
C LEU A 87 -8.09 -1.10 -5.29
N ASP A 88 -7.56 -0.13 -6.05
CA ASP A 88 -8.34 0.78 -6.88
C ASP A 88 -8.98 0.03 -8.07
N PRO A 89 -10.33 0.00 -8.20
CA PRO A 89 -11.00 -0.60 -9.35
C PRO A 89 -10.59 -0.01 -10.70
N ALA A 90 -10.15 1.26 -10.74
CA ALA A 90 -9.64 1.90 -11.94
C ALA A 90 -8.28 1.32 -12.37
N TRP A 91 -7.49 0.80 -11.43
CA TRP A 91 -6.22 0.15 -11.73
C TRP A 91 -6.46 -1.15 -12.51
N PHE A 92 -7.40 -2.02 -12.09
CA PHE A 92 -7.70 -3.22 -12.87
C PHE A 92 -8.08 -2.92 -14.32
N LYS A 93 -8.75 -1.78 -14.55
CA LYS A 93 -9.19 -1.35 -15.89
C LYS A 93 -8.13 -0.59 -16.69
N GLY A 94 -6.90 -0.47 -16.18
CA GLY A 94 -5.82 0.25 -16.88
C GLY A 94 -5.95 1.77 -16.89
N ARG A 95 -6.83 2.34 -16.06
CA ARG A 95 -7.12 3.78 -16.05
C ARG A 95 -6.21 4.59 -15.13
N THR A 96 -5.53 3.92 -14.21
CA THR A 96 -4.53 4.50 -13.31
C THR A 96 -3.35 3.54 -13.14
N SER A 97 -2.17 4.08 -12.83
CA SER A 97 -0.99 3.32 -12.41
C SER A 97 -1.07 2.91 -10.94
N LYS A 98 -1.82 3.66 -10.13
CA LYS A 98 -1.94 3.49 -8.69
C LYS A 98 -2.88 2.36 -8.32
N ALA A 99 -2.32 1.24 -7.87
CA ALA A 99 -3.09 0.08 -7.44
C ALA A 99 -3.62 0.24 -6.00
N HIS A 100 -2.78 0.72 -5.07
CA HIS A 100 -3.11 0.79 -3.66
C HIS A 100 -3.59 2.18 -3.25
N LYS A 101 -4.38 2.23 -2.17
CA LYS A 101 -4.97 3.46 -1.63
C LYS A 101 -3.95 4.20 -0.75
N ASP A 102 -4.07 5.53 -0.69
CA ASP A 102 -3.46 6.28 0.41
C ASP A 102 -4.43 6.31 1.58
N ILE A 103 -3.88 6.19 2.78
CA ILE A 103 -4.59 6.50 4.01
C ILE A 103 -4.08 7.85 4.52
N GLY A 104 -5.01 8.75 4.81
CA GLY A 104 -4.67 10.10 5.26
C GLY A 104 -4.11 10.08 6.68
N ASP A 105 -5.01 9.95 7.65
CA ASP A 105 -4.65 9.92 9.06
C ASP A 105 -4.65 8.47 9.59
N LEU A 106 -3.48 8.00 10.04
CA LEU A 106 -3.32 6.63 10.54
C LEU A 106 -4.18 6.36 11.77
N GLN A 107 -4.28 7.30 12.71
CA GLN A 107 -5.07 7.09 13.93
C GLN A 107 -6.55 6.94 13.60
N GLU A 108 -7.08 7.80 12.73
CA GLU A 108 -8.48 7.73 12.28
C GLU A 108 -8.75 6.43 11.52
N PHE A 109 -7.82 6.02 10.64
CA PHE A 109 -7.91 4.74 9.93
C PHE A 109 -7.92 3.53 10.88
N LEU A 110 -7.02 3.49 11.87
CA LEU A 110 -6.97 2.40 12.84
C LEU A 110 -8.25 2.35 13.68
N LEU A 111 -8.76 3.51 14.10
CA LEU A 111 -10.01 3.59 14.85
C LEU A 111 -11.19 3.08 14.00
N SER A 112 -11.29 3.45 12.72
CA SER A 112 -12.37 2.95 11.86
C SER A 112 -12.34 1.43 11.70
N ARG A 113 -11.15 0.80 11.68
CA ARG A 113 -11.01 -0.66 11.65
C ARG A 113 -11.44 -1.35 12.94
N THR A 114 -11.16 -0.75 14.10
CA THR A 114 -11.59 -1.28 15.39
C THR A 114 -13.11 -1.25 15.57
N PHE A 115 -13.81 -0.27 14.97
CA PHE A 115 -15.27 -0.16 15.06
C PHE A 115 -16.03 -1.00 14.02
N GLU A 116 -15.39 -1.45 12.94
CA GLU A 116 -16.04 -2.20 11.85
C GLU A 116 -16.25 -3.70 12.12
N GLU A 117 -16.12 -4.21 13.36
CA GLU A 117 -16.07 -5.66 13.65
C GLU A 117 -15.10 -6.39 12.69
N SER A 118 -13.98 -5.72 12.36
CA SER A 118 -13.07 -6.26 11.35
C SER A 118 -12.36 -7.49 11.91
N ALA A 119 -12.27 -8.54 11.10
CA ALA A 119 -11.42 -9.70 11.33
C ALA A 119 -9.91 -9.35 11.30
N THR A 120 -9.56 -8.07 11.48
CA THR A 120 -8.18 -7.59 11.43
C THR A 120 -7.38 -8.13 12.60
N GLU A 121 -6.36 -8.91 12.28
CA GLU A 121 -5.54 -9.64 13.25
C GLU A 121 -4.29 -8.86 13.60
N ARG A 122 -3.66 -8.23 12.59
CA ARG A 122 -2.36 -7.60 12.75
C ARG A 122 -2.17 -6.45 11.78
N PHE A 123 -1.45 -5.43 12.23
CA PHE A 123 -0.88 -4.39 11.39
C PHE A 123 0.64 -4.40 11.49
N ASP A 124 1.30 -4.05 10.39
CA ASP A 124 2.73 -3.82 10.31
C ASP A 124 2.99 -2.54 9.51
N ILE A 125 3.99 -1.74 9.91
CA ILE A 125 4.40 -0.55 9.15
C ILE A 125 5.79 -0.77 8.59
N TYR A 126 5.98 -0.47 7.31
CA TYR A 126 7.28 -0.52 6.66
C TYR A 126 7.71 0.89 6.26
N VAL A 127 8.96 1.24 6.55
CA VAL A 127 9.57 2.52 6.15
C VAL A 127 10.78 2.26 5.28
N PHE A 128 10.69 2.70 4.03
CA PHE A 128 11.74 2.54 3.03
C PHE A 128 12.49 3.83 2.82
N LYS A 129 13.82 3.73 2.73
CA LYS A 129 14.71 4.81 2.29
C LYS A 129 15.86 4.27 1.45
N THR A 130 16.60 5.16 0.79
CA THR A 130 17.68 4.74 -0.13
C THR A 130 19.04 4.52 0.52
N ASP A 131 19.33 5.24 1.61
CA ASP A 131 20.61 5.20 2.30
C ASP A 131 20.51 4.42 3.62
N ASP A 132 21.64 3.91 4.15
CA ASP A 132 21.70 3.20 5.43
C ASP A 132 22.17 4.08 6.61
N SER A 133 22.23 5.39 6.41
CA SER A 133 22.66 6.35 7.44
C SER A 133 21.64 6.44 8.57
N PRO A 134 22.02 6.90 9.78
CA PRO A 134 21.06 7.25 10.81
C PRO A 134 20.06 8.32 10.32
N ILE A 135 18.84 8.32 10.87
CA ILE A 135 17.76 9.22 10.42
C ILE A 135 18.14 10.71 10.44
N HIS A 136 18.98 11.14 11.39
CA HIS A 136 19.44 12.53 11.50
C HIS A 136 20.44 12.93 10.39
N GLN A 137 20.95 11.97 9.63
CA GLN A 137 21.87 12.15 8.49
C GLN A 137 21.27 11.71 7.15
N SER A 138 20.15 10.98 7.17
CA SER A 138 19.46 10.50 5.97
C SER A 138 19.06 11.63 5.04
N LYS A 139 19.05 11.33 3.73
CA LYS A 139 18.69 12.28 2.68
C LYS A 139 17.84 11.60 1.61
N GLY A 140 17.11 12.42 0.85
CA GLY A 140 16.25 11.99 -0.23
C GLY A 140 14.93 11.40 0.25
N ASP A 141 14.29 10.69 -0.68
CA ASP A 141 12.93 10.21 -0.52
C ASP A 141 12.83 9.07 0.48
N PHE A 142 11.67 8.98 1.11
CA PHE A 142 11.25 7.82 1.89
C PHE A 142 9.77 7.52 1.64
N CYS A 143 9.39 6.26 1.81
CA CYS A 143 8.02 5.82 1.65
C CYS A 143 7.58 5.01 2.85
N VAL A 144 6.38 5.30 3.37
CA VAL A 144 5.78 4.59 4.49
C VAL A 144 4.57 3.80 3.99
N ILE A 145 4.58 2.50 4.29
CA ILE A 145 3.53 1.55 3.91
C ILE A 145 2.91 0.96 5.17
N LEU A 146 1.58 0.88 5.22
CA LEU A 146 0.84 0.07 6.20
C LEU A 146 0.46 -1.25 5.54
N GLU A 147 0.77 -2.35 6.20
CA GLU A 147 0.29 -3.70 5.92
C GLU A 147 -0.78 -4.08 6.96
N GLU A 148 -1.89 -4.62 6.50
CA GLU A 148 -3.00 -5.11 7.32
C GLU A 148 -3.22 -6.59 7.02
N CYS A 149 -3.04 -7.46 8.01
CA CYS A 149 -3.45 -8.86 7.98
C CYS A 149 -4.85 -8.98 8.57
N PHE A 150 -5.82 -9.50 7.83
CA PHE A 150 -7.22 -9.55 8.27
C PHE A 150 -7.88 -10.92 8.27
N THR A 151 -7.10 -11.99 8.06
CA THR A 151 -7.58 -13.38 8.17
C THR A 151 -6.37 -14.30 8.09
N HIS A 152 -6.22 -15.17 9.08
CA HIS A 152 -5.49 -16.43 8.96
C HIS A 152 -6.42 -17.51 8.42
N LEU A 153 -5.94 -18.24 7.42
CA LEU A 153 -6.56 -19.52 7.04
C LEU A 153 -5.88 -20.58 7.91
N ASP A 154 -6.67 -21.39 8.64
CA ASP A 154 -6.19 -22.41 9.59
C ASP A 154 -5.30 -23.51 8.94
N ASP A 155 -5.13 -23.47 7.61
CA ASP A 155 -4.18 -24.32 6.90
C ASP A 155 -2.75 -23.78 7.04
N GLN A 156 -1.87 -24.64 7.57
CA GLN A 156 -0.44 -24.41 7.87
C GLN A 156 0.45 -23.91 6.71
N GLN A 157 -0.12 -23.60 5.55
CA GLN A 157 0.57 -23.15 4.34
C GLN A 157 0.31 -21.68 3.99
N PHE A 158 -0.56 -20.98 4.72
CA PHE A 158 -0.95 -19.61 4.37
C PHE A 158 -0.81 -18.65 5.55
N ASP A 159 0.15 -17.72 5.47
CA ASP A 159 0.45 -16.76 6.54
C ASP A 159 -0.66 -15.72 6.76
N GLY A 160 -1.65 -15.62 5.87
CA GLY A 160 -2.81 -14.75 5.99
C GLY A 160 -3.06 -13.90 4.75
N ILE A 161 -4.20 -13.18 4.72
CA ILE A 161 -4.53 -12.26 3.62
C ILE A 161 -4.13 -10.83 4.02
N TYR A 162 -3.28 -10.23 3.17
CA TYR A 162 -2.72 -8.92 3.41
C TYR A 162 -3.33 -7.85 2.51
N ARG A 163 -3.57 -6.67 3.08
CA ARG A 163 -3.90 -5.42 2.39
C ARG A 163 -2.78 -4.42 2.63
N TYR A 164 -2.56 -3.54 1.65
CA TYR A 164 -1.47 -2.57 1.70
C TYR A 164 -1.95 -1.17 1.37
N TYR A 165 -1.44 -0.19 2.12
CA TYR A 165 -1.80 1.21 2.00
C TYR A 165 -0.56 2.10 2.05
N TYR A 166 -0.60 3.20 1.31
CA TYR A 166 0.39 4.27 1.43
C TYR A 166 0.04 5.20 2.58
N LEU A 167 1.02 5.49 3.44
CA LEU A 167 0.90 6.46 4.54
C LEU A 167 1.51 7.82 4.18
N THR A 168 2.32 7.85 3.12
CA THR A 168 3.02 9.05 2.64
C THR A 168 3.05 9.07 1.13
N GLN A 169 3.09 10.27 0.55
CA GLN A 169 3.31 10.48 -0.88
C GLN A 169 4.32 11.61 -1.08
N GLY A 170 5.39 11.37 -1.85
CA GLY A 170 6.42 12.37 -2.13
C GLY A 170 7.17 12.83 -0.89
N ALA A 171 7.33 11.96 0.10
CA ALA A 171 7.96 12.30 1.37
C ALA A 171 9.48 12.18 1.26
N HIS A 172 10.21 13.13 1.86
CA HIS A 172 11.66 13.15 1.81
C HIS A 172 12.26 13.83 3.07
N PHE A 173 13.48 13.46 3.44
CA PHE A 173 14.10 13.83 4.72
C PHE A 173 14.47 15.31 4.82
N GLU A 174 14.70 16.00 3.71
CA GLU A 174 15.02 17.43 3.69
C GLU A 174 13.81 18.31 4.01
N HIS A 175 12.59 17.80 3.82
CA HIS A 175 11.39 18.52 4.20
C HIS A 175 11.02 18.20 5.64
N TYR A 176 11.28 19.16 6.51
CA TYR A 176 11.07 19.05 7.96
C TYR A 176 9.67 18.54 8.34
N ASN A 177 8.61 18.94 7.63
CA ASN A 177 7.25 18.46 7.93
C ASN A 177 7.06 16.97 7.58
N CYS A 178 7.75 16.43 6.57
CA CYS A 178 7.73 15.01 6.26
C CYS A 178 8.37 14.20 7.39
N LEU A 179 9.48 14.69 7.95
CA LEU A 179 10.09 14.06 9.12
C LEU A 179 9.14 14.09 10.34
N LEU A 180 8.48 15.22 10.61
CA LEU A 180 7.46 15.28 11.68
C LEU A 180 6.29 14.34 11.43
N GLN A 181 5.85 14.18 10.18
CA GLN A 181 4.79 13.22 9.85
C GLN A 181 5.24 11.77 10.10
N LEU A 182 6.46 11.41 9.70
CA LEU A 182 7.04 10.09 9.99
C LEU A 182 7.12 9.83 11.50
N MET A 183 7.51 10.85 12.27
CA MET A 183 7.51 10.78 13.73
C MET A 183 6.09 10.64 14.30
N GLY A 184 5.12 11.38 13.77
CA GLY A 184 3.71 11.24 14.16
C GLY A 184 3.16 9.84 13.90
N ILE A 185 3.45 9.27 12.73
CA ILE A 185 3.13 7.88 12.38
C ILE A 185 3.75 6.92 13.39
N SER A 186 5.02 7.12 13.73
CA SER A 186 5.74 6.25 14.68
C SER A 186 5.14 6.34 16.10
N ALA A 187 4.73 7.53 16.53
CA ALA A 187 4.06 7.71 17.81
C ALA A 187 2.68 7.03 17.86
N VAL A 188 1.90 7.11 16.77
CA VAL A 188 0.63 6.40 16.63
C VAL A 188 0.83 4.88 16.65
N ALA A 189 1.80 4.38 15.90
CA ALA A 189 2.13 2.96 15.88
C ALA A 189 2.53 2.45 17.27
N HIS A 190 3.34 3.22 18.00
CA HIS A 190 3.71 2.90 19.38
C HIS A 190 2.49 2.82 20.31
N LEU A 191 1.55 3.75 20.21
CA LEU A 191 0.31 3.74 21.00
C LEU A 191 -0.48 2.44 20.80
N HIS A 192 -0.55 1.94 19.56
CA HIS A 192 -1.30 0.74 19.19
C HIS A 192 -0.46 -0.54 19.21
N SER A 193 0.80 -0.49 19.67
CA SER A 193 1.73 -1.62 19.65
C SER A 193 1.92 -2.23 18.24
N ILE A 194 1.86 -1.39 17.19
CA ILE A 194 2.07 -1.79 15.80
C ILE A 194 3.58 -1.80 15.51
N PRO A 195 4.16 -2.93 15.06
CA PRO A 195 5.57 -3.00 14.69
C PRO A 195 5.92 -2.06 13.53
N ILE A 196 7.10 -1.43 13.61
CA ILE A 196 7.65 -0.61 12.54
C ILE A 196 8.97 -1.21 12.04
N TRP A 197 9.03 -1.45 10.73
CA TRP A 197 10.15 -2.08 10.05
C TRP A 197 10.85 -1.08 9.14
N GLY A 198 12.02 -0.59 9.56
CA GLY A 198 12.89 0.18 8.68
C GLY A 198 13.64 -0.73 7.70
N ARG A 199 13.57 -0.43 6.41
CA ARG A 199 14.29 -1.15 5.34
C ARG A 199 14.98 -0.18 4.39
N VAL A 200 16.17 -0.55 3.93
CA VAL A 200 16.88 0.16 2.86
C VAL A 200 16.55 -0.49 1.51
N MET A 201 16.17 0.32 0.52
CA MET A 201 15.78 -0.10 -0.82
C MET A 201 16.54 0.69 -1.88
N SER A 202 16.84 0.10 -3.04
CA SER A 202 17.44 0.82 -4.16
C SER A 202 16.60 2.03 -4.59
N ALA A 203 17.25 3.13 -4.98
CA ALA A 203 16.58 4.34 -5.47
C ALA A 203 15.54 4.09 -6.58
N ASP A 204 15.82 3.22 -7.55
CA ASP A 204 14.86 2.88 -8.62
C ASP A 204 13.56 2.27 -8.07
N ARG A 205 13.66 1.28 -7.18
CA ARG A 205 12.48 0.64 -6.56
C ARG A 205 11.74 1.60 -5.63
N LEU A 206 12.46 2.42 -4.84
CA LEU A 206 11.81 3.41 -3.99
C LEU A 206 11.08 4.47 -4.82
N SER A 207 11.68 4.93 -5.91
CA SER A 207 11.05 5.88 -6.84
C SER A 207 9.77 5.31 -7.47
N LYS A 208 9.79 4.02 -7.85
CA LYS A 208 8.58 3.32 -8.32
C LYS A 208 7.51 3.23 -7.23
N LEU A 209 7.91 2.89 -6.01
CA LEU A 209 6.99 2.80 -4.88
C LEU A 209 6.35 4.16 -4.57
N ASP A 210 7.14 5.23 -4.51
CA ASP A 210 6.65 6.60 -4.25
C ASP A 210 5.72 7.13 -5.37
N GLN A 211 5.94 6.69 -6.61
CA GLN A 211 5.07 7.01 -7.76
C GLN A 211 3.85 6.09 -7.89
N HIS A 212 3.57 5.28 -6.87
CA HIS A 212 2.48 4.29 -6.85
C HIS A 212 2.54 3.29 -8.01
N ALA A 213 3.74 3.01 -8.52
CA ALA A 213 3.94 2.16 -9.68
C ALA A 213 4.09 0.68 -9.28
N GLY A 214 3.10 -0.13 -9.66
CA GLY A 214 3.09 -1.57 -9.39
C GLY A 214 2.31 -1.95 -8.13
N LEU A 215 2.49 -3.20 -7.70
CA LEU A 215 1.90 -3.73 -6.47
C LEU A 215 2.93 -3.66 -5.35
N ILE A 216 2.50 -3.18 -4.18
CA ILE A 216 3.33 -3.11 -2.97
C ILE A 216 3.91 -4.50 -2.62
N PRO A 217 3.12 -5.60 -2.56
CA PRO A 217 3.67 -6.92 -2.23
C PRO A 217 4.87 -7.33 -3.08
N ASP A 218 4.80 -7.13 -4.41
CA ASP A 218 5.92 -7.41 -5.32
C ASP A 218 7.16 -6.58 -4.96
N MET A 219 6.94 -5.35 -4.50
CA MET A 219 8.01 -4.46 -4.05
C MET A 219 8.60 -4.89 -2.71
N LEU A 220 7.84 -5.58 -1.86
CA LEU A 220 8.28 -6.15 -0.58
C LEU A 220 9.00 -7.50 -0.75
N GLN A 221 8.68 -8.27 -1.80
CA GLN A 221 9.33 -9.54 -2.08
C GLN A 221 10.84 -9.37 -2.35
N GLY A 222 11.64 -10.25 -1.74
CA GLY A 222 13.09 -10.30 -1.92
C GLY A 222 13.86 -9.13 -1.29
N GLN A 223 13.24 -8.36 -0.39
CA GLN A 223 13.93 -7.30 0.35
C GLN A 223 14.88 -7.91 1.39
N THR A 224 16.14 -8.07 1.01
CA THR A 224 17.26 -8.43 1.91
C THR A 224 18.08 -7.20 2.32
N GLY A 225 17.51 -6.00 2.16
CA GLY A 225 18.18 -4.74 2.49
C GLY A 225 18.53 -4.64 3.97
N LYS A 226 19.53 -3.80 4.30
CA LYS A 226 19.86 -3.51 5.69
C LYS A 226 18.62 -2.96 6.40
N SER A 227 18.37 -3.45 7.61
CA SER A 227 17.35 -2.88 8.49
C SER A 227 17.88 -1.59 9.13
N TRP A 228 16.97 -0.68 9.44
CA TRP A 228 17.26 0.51 10.25
C TRP A 228 16.13 0.73 11.26
N TYR A 229 16.40 1.54 12.29
CA TYR A 229 15.49 1.77 13.40
C TYR A 229 14.75 3.08 13.20
N VAL A 230 13.47 3.02 12.81
CA VAL A 230 12.65 4.22 12.56
C VAL A 230 12.40 5.00 13.86
N GLU A 231 12.25 4.26 14.96
CA GLU A 231 12.04 4.80 16.31
C GLU A 231 13.23 5.65 16.79
N ASP A 232 14.40 5.54 16.18
CA ASP A 232 15.54 6.41 16.47
C ASP A 232 15.18 7.90 16.28
N ALA A 233 14.17 8.21 15.46
CA ALA A 233 13.68 9.58 15.28
C ALA A 233 13.15 10.22 16.58
N ILE A 234 12.72 9.42 17.56
CA ILE A 234 11.94 9.90 18.72
C ILE A 234 12.50 9.41 20.05
N TRP A 235 12.93 8.13 20.15
CA TRP A 235 13.37 7.55 21.41
C TRP A 235 14.86 7.78 21.62
N THR A 236 15.70 7.31 20.70
CA THR A 236 17.15 7.45 20.76
C THR A 236 17.73 7.28 19.37
N SER A 237 18.28 8.33 18.75
CA SER A 237 19.11 8.09 17.56
C SER A 237 20.52 7.76 18.01
N LEU A 238 20.94 6.52 17.79
CA LEU A 238 22.33 6.11 18.02
C LEU A 238 23.24 7.03 17.21
N GLY A 239 24.04 7.83 17.92
CA GLY A 239 24.97 8.79 17.32
C GLY A 239 24.39 10.18 16.99
N ALA A 240 23.11 10.47 17.27
CA ALA A 240 22.60 11.83 17.13
C ALA A 240 23.04 12.73 18.30
N PRO A 241 23.27 14.03 18.05
CA PRO A 241 23.43 15.03 19.10
C PRO A 241 22.21 15.10 20.03
N ALA A 242 22.43 15.25 21.35
CA ALA A 242 21.35 15.26 22.34
C ALA A 242 20.37 16.44 22.13
N ASP A 243 20.89 17.61 21.74
CA ASP A 243 20.13 18.79 21.37
C ASP A 243 19.21 18.55 20.17
N TRP A 244 19.69 17.79 19.18
CA TRP A 244 18.85 17.38 18.04
C TRP A 244 17.66 16.54 18.51
N VAL A 245 17.89 15.53 19.36
CA VAL A 245 16.84 14.64 19.88
C VAL A 245 15.83 15.41 20.72
N LEU A 246 16.29 16.27 21.63
CA LEU A 246 15.41 17.09 22.48
C LEU A 246 14.55 18.04 21.66
N GLN A 247 15.14 18.73 20.67
CA GLN A 247 14.39 19.60 19.77
C GLN A 247 13.32 18.81 19.00
N ARG A 248 13.67 17.63 18.45
CA ARG A 248 12.71 16.77 17.75
C ARG A 248 11.55 16.34 18.63
N ARG A 249 11.83 15.94 19.88
CA ARG A 249 10.78 15.56 20.84
C ARG A 249 9.82 16.72 21.11
N GLN A 250 10.34 17.91 21.34
CA GLN A 250 9.53 19.11 21.54
C GLN A 250 8.67 19.43 20.31
N ASP A 251 9.27 19.38 19.12
CA ASP A 251 8.59 19.63 17.86
C ASP A 251 7.46 18.62 17.61
N LEU A 252 7.68 17.34 17.93
CA LEU A 252 6.67 16.31 17.85
C LEU A 252 5.53 16.57 18.85
N ASP A 253 5.85 16.96 20.08
CA ASP A 253 4.83 17.25 21.10
C ASP A 253 3.93 18.40 20.64
N ASP A 254 4.52 19.47 20.11
CA ASP A 254 3.77 20.61 19.58
C ASP A 254 2.97 20.25 18.34
N TYR A 255 3.52 19.40 17.46
CA TYR A 255 2.81 18.85 16.32
C TYR A 255 1.57 18.05 16.77
N LEU A 256 1.74 17.08 17.69
CA LEU A 256 0.65 16.23 18.20
C LEU A 256 -0.43 17.05 18.91
N ARG A 257 -0.05 18.07 19.70
CA ARG A 257 -0.99 19.03 20.31
C ARG A 257 -1.80 19.75 19.25
N ARG A 258 -1.14 20.26 18.20
CA ARG A 258 -1.77 21.03 17.12
C ARG A 258 -2.78 20.20 16.33
N ILE A 259 -2.49 18.92 16.08
CA ILE A 259 -3.41 18.00 15.40
C ILE A 259 -4.41 17.31 16.35
N GLY A 260 -4.45 17.73 17.63
CA GLY A 260 -5.42 17.26 18.61
C GLY A 260 -5.19 15.83 19.12
N ARG A 261 -4.00 15.24 18.93
CA ARG A 261 -3.65 13.86 19.32
C ARG A 261 -3.08 13.81 20.73
N LYS A 262 -3.90 14.18 21.71
CA LYS A 262 -3.50 14.23 23.14
C LYS A 262 -3.23 12.85 23.73
N ASP A 263 -4.03 11.88 23.34
CA ASP A 263 -3.92 10.46 23.70
C ASP A 263 -2.55 9.87 23.28
N VAL A 264 -2.14 10.11 22.04
CA VAL A 264 -0.84 9.69 21.51
C VAL A 264 0.30 10.34 22.30
N LEU A 265 0.19 11.65 22.54
CA LEU A 265 1.20 12.40 23.29
C LEU A 265 1.35 11.91 24.73
N GLU A 266 0.24 11.67 25.43
CA GLU A 266 0.27 11.16 26.81
C GLU A 266 0.90 9.79 26.92
N SER A 267 0.64 8.90 25.96
CA SER A 267 1.30 7.59 25.90
C SER A 267 2.81 7.74 25.66
N LEU A 268 3.17 8.59 24.70
CA LEU A 268 4.55 8.82 24.30
C LEU A 268 5.41 9.41 25.43
N VAL A 269 4.89 10.39 26.17
CA VAL A 269 5.61 11.00 27.30
C VAL A 269 5.89 9.98 28.40
N LYS A 270 4.99 9.01 28.62
CA LYS A 270 5.19 7.95 29.64
C LYS A 270 6.25 6.92 29.24
N SER A 271 6.45 6.68 27.94
CA SER A 271 7.36 5.65 27.44
C SER A 271 8.76 6.17 27.06
N ARG A 272 8.95 7.49 26.97
CA ARG A 272 10.26 8.08 26.65
C ARG A 272 11.30 7.77 27.73
N PRO A 273 12.51 7.32 27.35
CA PRO A 273 13.62 7.26 28.29
C PRO A 273 14.01 8.68 28.71
N ARG A 274 14.29 8.86 30.01
CA ARG A 274 14.86 10.11 30.54
C ARG A 274 16.24 10.30 29.92
N LEU A 275 16.47 11.46 29.32
CA LEU A 275 17.80 11.85 28.86
C LEU A 275 18.48 12.71 29.93
N GLU A 276 19.81 12.73 29.97
CA GLU A 276 20.54 13.65 30.84
C GLU A 276 20.22 15.10 30.45
N GLY A 277 19.54 15.84 31.32
CA GLY A 277 19.10 17.22 31.07
C GLY A 277 17.58 17.44 31.05
N ASP A 278 16.76 16.39 31.16
CA ASP A 278 15.31 16.47 31.45
C ASP A 278 15.02 16.88 32.92
#